data_AF-A0A2V7M5W0-F1
#
_entry.id   AF-A0A2V7M5W0-F1
#
_cell.length_a   1.000
_cell.length_b   1.000
_cell.length_c   1.000
_cell.angle_alpha   90.00
_cell.angle_beta   90.00
_cell.angle_gamma   90.00
#
_symmetry.space_group_name_H-M   'P 1'
#
loop_
_entity.id
_entity.type
_entity.pdbx_description
1 polymer ?
#
loop_
_entity_poly.entity_id
_entity_poly.type
_entity_poly.pdbx_seq_one_letter_code
_entity_poly.pdbx_strand_id
1 'polypeptide(L)'
;MVLAVQTEIPLLKQHLSDQLWALRGEGMEARRWNRVSGKAEPLTLRRSGAVTIAHGFATVVRFFPGAREILAAIDDEVVGALVKPEPRRAACFEDQYACTGGELYELMAGHDRFIADLRPLVNPAGLCCHPYDLCTELIAREAGVVITDRLGARLDAPFDLTSDVAWVGYANEPLRRAIEPVLQAALHRRGLLK
;
A
#
# COMPACT_ATOMS: atom_id res chain seq x y z
N MET A 1 -11.51 37.84 -25.38
CA MET A 1 -12.39 36.66 -25.19
C MET A 1 -11.52 35.54 -24.67
N VAL A 2 -11.85 34.94 -23.52
CA VAL A 2 -11.09 33.83 -22.94
C VAL A 2 -12.00 32.61 -22.92
N LEU A 3 -11.58 31.52 -23.56
CA LEU A 3 -12.26 30.24 -23.58
C LEU A 3 -11.41 29.23 -22.80
N ALA A 4 -12.02 28.57 -21.82
CA ALA A 4 -11.45 27.40 -21.16
C ALA A 4 -12.30 26.18 -21.52
N VAL A 5 -11.65 25.11 -21.98
CA VAL A 5 -12.27 23.81 -22.24
C VAL A 5 -11.45 22.77 -21.48
N GLN A 6 -12.12 21.96 -20.68
CA GLN A 6 -11.55 20.81 -19.98
C GLN A 6 -12.30 19.56 -20.45
N THR A 7 -11.56 18.49 -20.72
CA THR A 7 -12.12 17.17 -21.01
C THR A 7 -11.43 16.17 -20.10
N GLU A 8 -12.19 15.49 -19.25
CA GLU A 8 -11.72 14.38 -18.42
C GLU A 8 -12.14 13.08 -19.11
N ILE A 9 -11.18 12.17 -19.36
CA ILE A 9 -11.45 10.82 -19.89
C ILE A 9 -10.51 9.85 -19.17
N PRO A 10 -10.99 9.08 -18.18
CA PRO A 10 -10.23 7.94 -17.70
C PRO A 10 -11.13 6.72 -17.64
N LEU A 11 -11.37 6.07 -18.79
CA LEU A 11 -11.83 4.67 -18.85
C LEU A 11 -11.32 3.90 -20.08
N LEU A 12 -10.36 4.43 -20.85
CA LEU A 12 -9.76 3.71 -21.99
C LEU A 12 -8.92 2.49 -21.58
N LYS A 13 -8.63 2.28 -20.29
CA LYS A 13 -7.92 1.09 -19.78
C LYS A 13 -8.81 0.07 -19.07
N GLN A 14 -10.12 0.29 -18.89
CA GLN A 14 -11.01 -0.71 -18.27
C GLN A 14 -11.16 -2.01 -19.08
N HIS A 15 -10.75 -1.97 -20.35
CA HIS A 15 -10.65 -3.16 -21.17
C HIS A 15 -9.41 -4.00 -20.86
N LEU A 16 -8.43 -3.50 -20.11
CA LEU A 16 -7.26 -4.25 -19.68
C LEU A 16 -7.48 -4.73 -18.24
N SER A 17 -7.15 -5.98 -17.97
CA SER A 17 -7.18 -6.58 -16.64
C SER A 17 -5.90 -7.35 -16.42
N ASP A 18 -5.21 -7.04 -15.33
CA ASP A 18 -4.00 -7.76 -14.96
C ASP A 18 -4.37 -8.90 -14.01
N GLN A 19 -3.82 -10.08 -14.28
CA GLN A 19 -3.98 -11.27 -13.46
C GLN A 19 -2.61 -11.67 -12.96
N LEU A 20 -2.47 -11.78 -11.65
CA LEU A 20 -1.25 -12.14 -10.96
C LEU A 20 -1.50 -13.43 -10.18
N TRP A 21 -0.49 -14.28 -10.10
CA TRP A 21 -0.49 -15.47 -9.24
C TRP A 21 0.93 -15.79 -8.81
N ALA A 22 1.05 -16.67 -7.81
CA ALA A 22 2.33 -17.16 -7.36
C ALA A 22 2.19 -18.56 -6.78
N LEU A 23 3.24 -19.36 -6.96
CA LEU A 23 3.49 -20.56 -6.18
C LEU A 23 4.63 -20.25 -5.21
N ARG A 24 4.51 -20.71 -3.96
CA ARG A 24 5.47 -20.38 -2.91
C ARG A 24 6.88 -20.83 -3.32
N GLY A 25 7.83 -19.89 -3.34
CA GLY A 25 9.21 -20.13 -3.70
C GLY A 25 9.51 -20.13 -5.20
N GLU A 26 8.51 -19.90 -6.06
CA GLU A 26 8.66 -19.87 -7.52
C GLU A 26 8.59 -18.44 -8.10
N GLY A 27 8.33 -17.43 -7.26
CA GLY A 27 8.12 -16.06 -7.71
C GLY A 27 6.69 -15.78 -8.15
N MET A 28 6.46 -14.53 -8.58
CA MET A 28 5.19 -14.07 -9.11
C MET A 28 5.18 -14.13 -10.63
N GLU A 29 4.07 -14.57 -11.19
CA GLU A 29 3.74 -14.43 -12.60
C GLU A 29 2.60 -13.42 -12.79
N ALA A 30 2.59 -12.75 -13.94
CA ALA A 30 1.52 -11.84 -14.31
C ALA A 30 1.23 -11.88 -15.81
N ARG A 31 -0.05 -11.69 -16.16
CA ARG A 31 -0.49 -11.48 -17.54
C ARG A 31 -1.51 -10.36 -17.61
N ARG A 32 -1.52 -9.65 -18.73
CA ARG A 32 -2.53 -8.65 -19.06
C ARG A 32 -3.53 -9.23 -20.05
N TRP A 33 -4.80 -9.17 -19.69
CA TRP A 33 -5.93 -9.58 -20.51
C TRP A 33 -6.61 -8.35 -21.12
N ASN A 34 -6.71 -8.34 -22.46
CA ASN A 34 -7.53 -7.36 -23.18
C ASN A 34 -8.94 -7.93 -23.38
N ARG A 35 -9.91 -7.40 -22.64
CA ARG A 35 -11.33 -7.78 -22.63
C ARG A 35 -12.06 -7.47 -23.93
N VAL A 36 -11.54 -6.57 -24.77
CA VAL A 36 -12.14 -6.24 -26.08
C VAL A 36 -11.63 -7.21 -27.16
N SER A 37 -10.33 -7.47 -27.19
CA SER A 37 -9.73 -8.35 -28.21
C SER A 37 -9.68 -9.83 -27.80
N GLY A 38 -9.89 -10.14 -26.52
CA GLY A 38 -9.75 -11.48 -25.95
C GLY A 38 -8.30 -11.99 -25.89
N LYS A 39 -7.30 -11.11 -26.03
CA LYS A 39 -5.88 -11.51 -26.02
C LYS A 39 -5.28 -11.43 -24.62
N ALA A 40 -4.41 -12.39 -24.29
CA ALA A 40 -3.57 -12.39 -23.11
C ALA A 40 -2.10 -12.18 -23.50
N GLU A 41 -1.40 -11.31 -22.80
CA GLU A 41 0.03 -11.04 -23.02
C GLU A 41 0.78 -11.11 -21.68
N PRO A 42 2.04 -11.61 -21.66
CA PRO A 42 2.87 -11.56 -20.45
C PRO A 42 3.03 -10.12 -19.95
N LEU A 43 2.97 -9.94 -18.63
CA LEU A 43 3.19 -8.66 -17.97
C LEU A 43 4.35 -8.81 -16.99
N THR A 44 5.32 -7.89 -17.04
CA THR A 44 6.38 -7.82 -16.04
C THR A 44 6.11 -6.64 -15.12
N LEU A 45 5.75 -6.95 -13.87
CA LEU A 45 5.68 -5.96 -12.80
C LEU A 45 6.99 -5.97 -12.02
N ARG A 46 7.39 -4.80 -11.52
CA ARG A 46 8.58 -4.63 -10.71
C ARG A 46 8.28 -3.65 -9.60
N ARG A 47 8.28 -4.15 -8.38
CA ARG A 47 8.24 -3.33 -7.17
C ARG A 47 9.33 -2.26 -7.19
N SER A 48 9.12 -1.18 -6.44
CA SER A 48 10.08 -0.07 -6.42
C SER A 48 11.45 -0.52 -5.93
N GLY A 49 12.50 -0.04 -6.60
CA GLY A 49 13.90 -0.17 -6.17
C GLY A 49 14.38 0.99 -5.30
N ALA A 50 13.54 2.00 -5.06
CA ALA A 50 13.89 3.17 -4.25
C ALA A 50 14.18 2.78 -2.80
N VAL A 51 15.13 3.49 -2.18
CA VAL A 51 15.51 3.28 -0.77
C VAL A 51 15.00 4.40 0.16
N THR A 52 14.17 5.28 -0.37
CA THR A 52 13.54 6.41 0.33
C THR A 52 12.11 6.62 -0.18
N ILE A 53 11.23 7.14 0.67
CA ILE A 53 9.88 7.56 0.30
C ILE A 53 9.85 8.95 -0.36
N ALA A 54 10.97 9.68 -0.39
CA ALA A 54 11.04 11.03 -0.95
C ALA A 54 10.56 11.09 -2.41
N HIS A 55 9.62 11.98 -2.69
CA HIS A 55 8.99 12.17 -4.01
C HIS A 55 8.39 10.87 -4.59
N GLY A 56 7.90 9.98 -3.73
CA GLY A 56 7.16 8.76 -4.12
C GLY A 56 5.86 8.62 -3.35
N PHE A 57 5.08 7.59 -3.69
CA PHE A 57 3.86 7.26 -2.98
C PHE A 57 4.17 6.45 -1.71
N ALA A 58 3.69 6.96 -0.58
CA ALA A 58 3.82 6.40 0.76
C ALA A 58 2.54 6.73 1.53
N THR A 59 1.80 5.73 2.01
CA THR A 59 0.42 5.93 2.48
C THR A 59 0.15 5.24 3.81
N VAL A 60 -0.29 6.00 4.81
CA VAL A 60 -1.07 5.47 5.94
C VAL A 60 -2.56 5.54 5.60
N VAL A 61 -3.22 4.39 5.51
CA VAL A 61 -4.60 4.27 5.04
C VAL A 61 -5.58 5.00 5.96
N ARG A 62 -6.38 5.94 5.41
CA ARG A 62 -7.27 6.83 6.18
C ARG A 62 -8.52 7.29 5.41
N PHE A 63 -9.01 6.50 4.45
CA PHE A 63 -10.09 6.94 3.56
C PHE A 63 -11.48 6.92 4.21
N PHE A 64 -11.66 6.28 5.38
CA PHE A 64 -12.90 6.36 6.15
C PHE A 64 -12.89 7.47 7.21
N PRO A 65 -14.05 8.10 7.49
CA PRO A 65 -14.17 9.06 8.60
C PRO A 65 -14.00 8.38 9.97
N GLY A 66 -13.71 9.17 11.00
CA GLY A 66 -13.68 8.73 12.41
C GLY A 66 -12.28 8.55 13.01
N ALA A 67 -11.27 8.17 12.21
CA ALA A 67 -9.90 7.93 12.68
C ALA A 67 -8.82 8.76 11.97
N ARG A 68 -9.23 9.63 11.03
CA ARG A 68 -8.31 10.33 10.11
C ARG A 68 -7.28 11.19 10.81
N GLU A 69 -7.67 11.87 11.90
CA GLU A 69 -6.77 12.74 12.65
C GLU A 69 -5.54 11.98 13.16
N ILE A 70 -5.77 10.85 13.85
CA ILE A 70 -4.68 10.05 14.42
C ILE A 70 -3.84 9.41 13.31
N LEU A 71 -4.48 8.88 12.28
CA LEU A 71 -3.80 8.23 11.14
C LEU A 71 -2.95 9.22 10.34
N ALA A 72 -3.48 10.43 10.07
CA ALA A 72 -2.73 11.50 9.41
C ALA A 72 -1.57 11.99 10.30
N ALA A 73 -1.77 12.08 11.62
CA ALA A 73 -0.67 12.45 12.52
C ALA A 73 0.46 11.41 12.55
N ILE A 74 0.14 10.11 12.38
CA ILE A 74 1.16 9.06 12.23
C ILE A 74 1.89 9.21 10.89
N ASP A 75 1.15 9.46 9.81
CA ASP A 75 1.68 9.71 8.46
C ASP A 75 2.68 10.89 8.47
N ASP A 76 2.27 12.05 8.97
CA ASP A 76 3.08 13.26 9.07
C ASP A 76 4.37 13.03 9.87
N GLU A 77 4.27 12.27 10.96
CA GLU A 77 5.42 11.97 11.82
C GLU A 77 6.43 11.03 11.14
N VAL A 78 5.94 10.01 10.44
CA VAL A 78 6.78 9.11 9.65
C VAL A 78 7.46 9.86 8.52
N VAL A 79 6.72 10.68 7.77
CA VAL A 79 7.26 11.48 6.67
C VAL A 79 8.27 12.50 7.18
N GLY A 80 7.95 13.23 8.25
CA GLY A 80 8.83 14.25 8.83
C GLY A 80 10.14 13.68 9.39
N ALA A 81 10.14 12.43 9.85
CA ALA A 81 11.35 11.75 10.31
C ALA A 81 12.23 11.22 9.16
N LEU A 82 11.64 10.93 7.99
CA LEU A 82 12.34 10.24 6.89
C LEU A 82 12.71 11.14 5.71
N VAL A 83 11.99 12.25 5.51
CA VAL A 83 12.17 13.13 4.36
C VAL A 83 12.41 14.56 4.85
N LYS A 84 13.54 15.13 4.41
CA LYS A 84 13.81 16.54 4.64
C LYS A 84 12.89 17.38 3.75
N PRO A 85 12.11 18.33 4.29
CA PRO A 85 11.24 19.17 3.48
C PRO A 85 12.06 20.08 2.56
N GLU A 86 11.66 20.16 1.30
CA GLU A 86 12.22 21.06 0.30
C GLU A 86 11.20 22.15 -0.07
N PRO A 87 11.62 23.44 -0.15
CA PRO A 87 10.71 24.52 -0.52
C PRO A 87 10.00 24.25 -1.85
N ARG A 88 8.66 24.33 -1.86
CA ARG A 88 7.79 24.16 -3.03
C ARG A 88 7.85 22.76 -3.67
N ARG A 89 8.29 21.74 -2.94
CA ARG A 89 8.26 20.33 -3.37
C ARG A 89 7.55 19.47 -2.35
N ALA A 90 6.70 18.56 -2.82
CA ALA A 90 6.07 17.57 -1.96
C ALA A 90 7.13 16.58 -1.44
N ALA A 91 7.11 16.32 -0.13
CA ALA A 91 8.00 15.36 0.51
C ALA A 91 7.73 13.94 0.01
N CYS A 92 6.46 13.55 -0.03
CA CYS A 92 5.95 12.34 -0.66
C CYS A 92 4.49 12.59 -1.09
N PHE A 93 3.88 11.59 -1.70
CA PHE A 93 2.48 11.59 -2.12
C PHE A 93 1.75 10.44 -1.43
N GLU A 94 0.43 10.52 -1.38
CA GLU A 94 -0.44 9.41 -1.01
C GLU A 94 -1.43 9.14 -2.14
N ASP A 95 -1.77 7.87 -2.34
CA ASP A 95 -2.87 7.44 -3.21
C ASP A 95 -3.68 6.37 -2.48
N GLN A 96 -4.84 6.77 -1.95
CA GLN A 96 -5.62 5.95 -1.05
C GLN A 96 -6.53 4.99 -1.83
N TYR A 97 -5.94 3.90 -2.32
CA TYR A 97 -6.66 2.83 -2.98
C TYR A 97 -7.61 2.14 -1.97
N ALA A 98 -8.92 2.17 -2.22
CA ALA A 98 -9.93 1.68 -1.27
C ALA A 98 -10.03 0.14 -1.16
N CYS A 99 -8.99 -0.60 -1.55
CA CYS A 99 -8.98 -2.05 -1.62
C CYS A 99 -7.57 -2.59 -1.32
N THR A 100 -7.45 -3.50 -0.34
CA THR A 100 -6.16 -4.11 0.03
C THR A 100 -5.53 -4.88 -1.12
N GLY A 101 -6.31 -5.58 -1.95
CA GLY A 101 -5.77 -6.19 -3.17
C GLY A 101 -5.19 -5.17 -4.16
N GLY A 102 -5.78 -3.97 -4.23
CA GLY A 102 -5.26 -2.85 -5.01
C GLY A 102 -3.99 -2.29 -4.40
N GLU A 103 -3.97 -2.04 -3.09
CA GLU A 103 -2.78 -1.59 -2.34
C GLU A 103 -1.58 -2.55 -2.53
N LEU A 104 -1.81 -3.86 -2.43
CA LEU A 104 -0.80 -4.89 -2.72
C LEU A 104 -0.32 -4.80 -4.17
N TYR A 105 -1.23 -4.58 -5.12
CA TYR A 105 -0.89 -4.41 -6.53
C TYR A 105 0.00 -3.19 -6.77
N GLU A 106 -0.30 -2.05 -6.16
CA GLU A 106 0.50 -0.82 -6.34
C GLU A 106 1.94 -0.99 -5.80
N LEU A 107 2.12 -1.75 -4.71
CA LEU A 107 3.45 -2.15 -4.21
C LEU A 107 4.18 -3.07 -5.21
N MET A 108 3.49 -4.06 -5.77
CA MET A 108 4.05 -5.00 -6.76
C MET A 108 4.39 -4.35 -8.10
N ALA A 109 3.57 -3.40 -8.54
CA ALA A 109 3.77 -2.61 -9.75
C ALA A 109 4.87 -1.54 -9.58
N GLY A 110 5.28 -1.27 -8.33
CA GLY A 110 6.32 -0.32 -7.99
C GLY A 110 5.89 1.13 -8.04
N HIS A 111 4.58 1.38 -8.10
CA HIS A 111 4.00 2.71 -7.97
C HIS A 111 4.14 3.19 -6.52
N ASP A 112 3.82 2.30 -5.58
CA ASP A 112 3.88 2.58 -4.15
C ASP A 112 5.18 2.05 -3.53
N ARG A 113 5.68 2.82 -2.56
CA ARG A 113 6.90 2.49 -1.80
C ARG A 113 6.56 1.99 -0.41
N PHE A 114 5.44 2.43 0.15
CA PHE A 114 5.02 2.15 1.51
C PHE A 114 3.51 2.24 1.63
N ILE A 115 2.88 1.25 2.25
CA ILE A 115 1.46 1.29 2.64
C ILE A 115 1.34 0.73 4.05
N ALA A 116 0.54 1.37 4.90
CA ALA A 116 0.20 0.85 6.22
C ALA A 116 -1.29 0.99 6.50
N ASP A 117 -1.97 -0.13 6.68
CA ASP A 117 -3.34 -0.13 7.19
C ASP A 117 -3.34 -0.32 8.71
N LEU A 118 -3.52 0.79 9.41
CA LEU A 118 -3.46 0.88 10.87
C LEU A 118 -4.85 1.14 11.47
N ARG A 119 -5.91 1.16 10.64
CA ARG A 119 -7.29 1.44 11.07
C ARG A 119 -7.76 0.54 12.21
N PRO A 120 -7.46 -0.78 12.24
CA PRO A 120 -7.80 -1.65 13.36
C PRO A 120 -7.30 -1.16 14.73
N LEU A 121 -6.18 -0.43 14.76
CA LEU A 121 -5.56 0.01 16.01
C LEU A 121 -6.21 1.27 16.57
N VAL A 122 -6.76 2.10 15.68
CA VAL A 122 -7.25 3.45 16.01
C VAL A 122 -8.76 3.48 16.19
N ASN A 123 -9.49 2.71 15.38
CA ASN A 123 -10.94 2.59 15.48
C ASN A 123 -11.38 1.13 15.24
N PRO A 124 -11.29 0.26 16.26
CA PRO A 124 -11.65 -1.15 16.17
C PRO A 124 -13.12 -1.42 15.83
N ALA A 125 -14.01 -0.43 15.97
CA ALA A 125 -15.41 -0.54 15.56
C ALA A 125 -15.66 -0.07 14.12
N GLY A 126 -14.63 0.43 13.43
CA GLY A 126 -14.70 0.93 12.06
C GLY A 126 -14.31 -0.12 11.03
N LEU A 127 -14.75 0.09 9.79
CA LEU A 127 -14.39 -0.79 8.68
C LEU A 127 -12.87 -0.74 8.42
N CYS A 128 -12.25 -1.92 8.39
CA CYS A 128 -10.83 -2.10 8.19
C CYS A 128 -10.53 -3.35 7.35
N CYS A 129 -9.25 -3.70 7.21
CA CYS A 129 -8.82 -4.93 6.55
C CYS A 129 -9.15 -6.17 7.40
N HIS A 130 -9.68 -7.21 6.75
CA HIS A 130 -9.96 -8.53 7.32
C HIS A 130 -9.08 -9.60 6.64
N PRO A 131 -9.02 -10.85 7.13
CA PRO A 131 -8.08 -11.85 6.60
C PRO A 131 -8.30 -12.14 5.10
N TYR A 132 -9.54 -12.09 4.61
CA TYR A 132 -9.84 -12.31 3.19
C TYR A 132 -9.32 -11.19 2.28
N ASP A 133 -9.16 -9.97 2.78
CA ASP A 133 -8.59 -8.85 2.01
C ASP A 133 -7.09 -9.06 1.72
N LEU A 134 -6.41 -9.87 2.54
CA LEU A 134 -5.00 -10.22 2.43
C LEU A 134 -4.76 -11.62 1.81
N CYS A 135 -5.80 -12.28 1.29
CA CYS A 135 -5.69 -13.65 0.77
C CYS A 135 -4.67 -13.80 -0.39
N THR A 136 -4.35 -12.72 -1.09
CA THR A 136 -3.38 -12.67 -2.19
C THR A 136 -2.00 -12.15 -1.78
N GLU A 137 -1.75 -11.92 -0.49
CA GLU A 137 -0.48 -11.38 0.02
C GLU A 137 0.74 -12.22 -0.42
N LEU A 138 0.57 -13.54 -0.61
CA LEU A 138 1.64 -14.40 -1.11
C LEU A 138 2.24 -13.89 -2.42
N ILE A 139 1.42 -13.34 -3.32
CA ILE A 139 1.85 -12.81 -4.60
C ILE A 139 2.81 -11.62 -4.38
N ALA A 140 2.47 -10.71 -3.46
CA ALA A 140 3.32 -9.56 -3.12
C ALA A 140 4.66 -10.01 -2.54
N ARG A 141 4.64 -11.00 -1.65
CA ARG A 141 5.87 -11.57 -1.08
C ARG A 141 6.76 -12.19 -2.16
N GLU A 142 6.19 -12.96 -3.07
CA GLU A 142 6.91 -13.60 -4.18
C GLU A 142 7.39 -12.59 -5.23
N ALA A 143 6.75 -11.41 -5.31
CA ALA A 143 7.25 -10.25 -6.05
C ALA A 143 8.40 -9.51 -5.33
N GLY A 144 8.77 -9.93 -4.12
CA GLY A 144 9.83 -9.35 -3.31
C GLY A 144 9.43 -8.10 -2.54
N VAL A 145 8.12 -7.83 -2.40
CA VAL A 145 7.58 -6.84 -1.46
C VAL A 145 7.64 -7.43 -0.04
N VAL A 146 7.92 -6.60 0.95
CA VAL A 146 7.98 -7.03 2.35
C VAL A 146 6.68 -6.66 3.03
N ILE A 147 5.93 -7.67 3.50
CA ILE A 147 4.67 -7.50 4.22
C ILE A 147 4.84 -8.01 5.65
N THR A 148 4.44 -7.20 6.62
CA THR A 148 4.50 -7.51 8.05
C THR A 148 3.17 -7.24 8.72
N ASP A 149 3.00 -7.79 9.92
CA ASP A 149 1.99 -7.30 10.85
C ASP A 149 2.41 -5.93 11.44
N ARG A 150 1.57 -5.40 12.35
CA ARG A 150 1.84 -4.14 13.07
C ARG A 150 3.09 -4.15 13.95
N LEU A 151 3.64 -5.32 14.28
CA LEU A 151 4.82 -5.50 15.14
C LEU A 151 6.10 -5.73 14.31
N GLY A 152 6.00 -5.73 12.98
CA GLY A 152 7.13 -6.05 12.08
C GLY A 152 7.38 -7.56 11.96
N ALA A 153 6.55 -8.40 12.56
CA ALA A 153 6.62 -9.84 12.41
C ALA A 153 5.99 -10.29 11.09
N ARG A 154 6.21 -11.55 10.72
CA ARG A 154 5.54 -12.13 9.55
C ARG A 154 4.03 -12.05 9.77
N LEU A 155 3.32 -11.49 8.79
CA LEU A 155 1.87 -11.45 8.79
C LEU A 155 1.31 -12.88 8.86
N ASP A 156 0.51 -13.13 9.89
CA ASP A 156 -0.15 -14.40 10.17
C ASP A 156 -1.58 -14.13 10.67
N ALA A 157 -2.43 -13.68 9.74
CA ALA A 157 -3.82 -13.34 10.05
C ALA A 157 -4.62 -14.61 10.41
N PRO A 158 -5.56 -14.54 11.38
CA PRO A 158 -6.45 -15.66 11.68
C PRO A 158 -7.22 -16.13 10.44
N PHE A 159 -7.50 -17.43 10.35
CA PHE A 159 -8.32 -17.97 9.27
C PHE A 159 -9.81 -17.81 9.57
N ASP A 160 -10.29 -16.57 9.53
CA ASP A 160 -11.69 -16.19 9.69
C ASP A 160 -12.07 -15.00 8.79
N LEU A 161 -13.30 -14.49 8.93
CA LEU A 161 -13.83 -13.41 8.11
C LEU A 161 -14.01 -12.08 8.86
N THR A 162 -13.69 -12.04 10.16
CA THR A 162 -14.15 -10.99 11.08
C THR A 162 -13.05 -10.40 11.95
N SER A 163 -11.88 -11.02 11.99
CA SER A 163 -10.73 -10.48 12.72
C SER A 163 -10.23 -9.22 12.03
N ASP A 164 -10.07 -8.13 12.78
CA ASP A 164 -9.44 -6.93 12.25
C ASP A 164 -7.93 -7.15 12.10
N VAL A 165 -7.38 -6.86 10.92
CA VAL A 165 -5.97 -7.12 10.59
C VAL A 165 -5.25 -5.83 10.26
N ALA A 166 -4.34 -5.40 11.14
CA ALA A 166 -3.40 -4.32 10.84
C ALA A 166 -2.17 -4.91 10.15
N TRP A 167 -1.77 -4.30 9.04
CA TRP A 167 -0.64 -4.77 8.23
C TRP A 167 0.17 -3.60 7.68
N VAL A 168 1.42 -3.89 7.33
CA VAL A 168 2.34 -2.92 6.75
C VAL A 168 3.07 -3.53 5.57
N GLY A 169 3.10 -2.79 4.46
CA GLY A 169 3.81 -3.15 3.25
C GLY A 169 4.92 -2.17 2.93
N TYR A 170 6.09 -2.71 2.65
CA TYR A 170 7.26 -1.99 2.19
C TYR A 170 7.65 -2.53 0.82
N ALA A 171 7.86 -1.65 -0.15
CA ALA A 171 8.27 -2.12 -1.47
C ALA A 171 9.57 -2.94 -1.39
N ASN A 172 10.49 -2.66 -0.47
CA ASN A 172 11.70 -3.46 -0.32
C ASN A 172 12.31 -3.37 1.09
N GLU A 173 13.30 -4.23 1.37
CA GLU A 173 13.96 -4.30 2.68
C GLU A 173 14.69 -3.00 3.09
N PRO A 174 15.41 -2.27 2.20
CA PRO A 174 15.93 -0.95 2.55
C PRO A 174 14.87 0.02 3.07
N LEU A 175 13.70 0.08 2.42
CA LEU A 175 12.58 0.91 2.87
C LEU A 175 12.05 0.44 4.22
N ARG A 176 11.87 -0.87 4.42
CA ARG A 176 11.48 -1.43 5.72
C ARG A 176 12.42 -0.99 6.83
N ARG A 177 13.73 -1.16 6.64
CA ARG A 177 14.74 -0.77 7.65
C ARG A 177 14.69 0.72 8.01
N ALA A 178 14.32 1.58 7.07
CA ALA A 178 14.17 3.01 7.33
C ALA A 178 12.85 3.33 8.03
N ILE A 179 11.73 2.75 7.57
CA ILE A 179 10.38 3.15 7.98
C ILE A 179 9.92 2.45 9.27
N GLU A 180 10.17 1.15 9.41
CA GLU A 180 9.63 0.33 10.52
C GLU A 180 9.96 0.89 11.91
N PRO A 181 11.21 1.31 12.22
CA PRO A 181 11.52 1.85 13.54
C PRO A 181 10.79 3.16 13.85
N VAL A 182 10.61 4.02 12.84
CA VAL A 182 9.92 5.30 12.97
C VAL A 182 8.42 5.08 13.17
N LEU A 183 7.83 4.19 12.37
CA LEU A 183 6.42 3.83 12.48
C LEU A 183 6.11 3.22 13.84
N GLN A 184 6.91 2.24 14.30
CA GLN A 184 6.71 1.64 15.61
C GLN A 184 6.85 2.65 16.75
N ALA A 185 7.83 3.56 16.68
CA ALA A 185 7.98 4.63 17.66
C ALA A 185 6.76 5.57 17.68
N ALA A 186 6.20 5.91 16.52
CA ALA A 186 4.99 6.73 16.41
C ALA A 186 3.76 6.03 17.00
N LEU A 187 3.64 4.72 16.80
CA LEU A 187 2.57 3.90 17.37
C LEU A 187 2.70 3.71 18.88
N HIS A 188 3.91 3.46 19.40
CA HIS A 188 4.17 3.35 20.84
C HIS A 188 3.88 4.67 21.58
N ARG A 189 4.31 5.81 21.04
CA ARG A 189 4.00 7.14 21.61
C ARG A 189 2.50 7.38 21.79
N ARG A 190 1.67 6.76 20.95
CA ARG A 190 0.20 6.85 20.96
C ARG A 190 -0.47 5.71 21.73
N GLY A 191 0.30 4.78 22.32
CA GLY A 191 -0.24 3.62 23.02
C GLY A 191 -0.93 2.59 22.11
N LEU A 192 -0.67 2.63 20.80
CA LEU A 192 -1.28 1.74 19.80
C LEU A 192 -0.54 0.40 19.67
N LEU A 193 0.70 0.34 20.15
CA LEU A 193 1.45 -0.90 20.40
C LEU A 193 1.71 -1.01 21.90
N LYS A 194 1.41 -2.19 22.46
CA LYS A 194 1.73 -2.55 23.84
C LYS A 194 3.12 -3.18 23.90
#